data_AF-A0A348PQI6-F1
#
_entry.id   AF-A0A348PQI6-F1
#
_cell.length_a   1.000
_cell.length_b   1.000
_cell.length_c   1.000
_cell.angle_alpha   90.00
_cell.angle_beta   90.00
_cell.angle_gamma   90.00
#
_symmetry.space_group_name_H-M   'P 1'
#
loop_
_entity.id
_entity.type
_entity.pdbx_description
1 polymer ?
#
loop_
_entity_poly.entity_id
_entity_poly.type
_entity_poly.pdbx_seq_one_letter_code
_entity_poly.pdbx_strand_id
1 'polypeptide(L)' 'MREDWVKCRFEDLLNYEQPTNYIVNSTEYDDSYETPVLTAGKSFIKGYTNEKDGVFNNLPTIIFDDFTTASQFV' A
#
# COMPACT_ATOMS: atom_id res chain seq x y z
N MET A 1 -11.33 23.88 14.49
CA MET A 1 -12.05 22.62 14.22
C MET A 1 -13.51 22.98 14.03
N ARG A 2 -14.18 22.47 12.98
CA ARG A 2 -15.65 22.57 12.90
C ARG A 2 -16.25 21.81 14.09
N GLU A 3 -17.34 22.29 14.68
CA GLU A 3 -17.91 21.75 15.92
C GLU A 3 -18.35 20.28 15.83
N ASP A 4 -18.53 19.74 14.61
CA ASP A 4 -19.01 18.37 14.39
C ASP A 4 -17.91 17.31 14.20
N TRP A 5 -16.62 17.67 14.26
CA TRP A 5 -15.52 16.71 14.06
C TRP A 5 -15.06 16.10 15.38
N VAL A 6 -15.06 14.78 15.43
CA VAL A 6 -14.50 13.99 16.54
C VAL A 6 -13.15 13.39 16.18
N LYS A 7 -12.27 13.32 17.17
CA LYS A 7 -11.03 12.56 17.07
C LYS A 7 -11.34 11.08 17.28
N CYS A 8 -10.78 10.23 16.43
CA CYS A 8 -10.88 8.78 16.51
C CYS A 8 -9.50 8.16 16.25
N ARG A 9 -9.34 6.87 16.58
CA ARG A 9 -8.15 6.10 16.24
C ARG A 9 -8.38 5.37 14.93
N PHE A 10 -7.31 5.02 14.23
CA PHE A 10 -7.43 4.22 13.00
C PHE A 10 -8.02 2.84 13.25
N GLU A 11 -7.70 2.20 14.38
CA GLU A 11 -8.29 0.91 14.77
C GLU A 11 -9.82 0.96 14.96
N ASP A 12 -10.39 2.15 15.18
CA ASP A 12 -11.84 2.33 15.31
C ASP A 12 -12.54 2.37 13.93
N LEU A 13 -11.78 2.60 12.85
CA LEU A 13 -12.32 2.87 11.51
C LEU A 13 -11.80 1.93 10.42
N LEU A 14 -10.63 1.33 10.61
CA LEU A 14 -9.88 0.61 9.58
C LEU A 14 -9.46 -0.77 10.10
N ASN A 15 -9.58 -1.77 9.24
CA ASN A 15 -8.95 -3.07 9.46
C ASN A 15 -7.47 -2.99 9.05
N TYR A 16 -6.61 -3.61 9.85
CA TYR A 16 -5.16 -3.66 9.60
C TYR A 16 -4.75 -5.03 9.08
N GLU A 17 -3.91 -5.04 8.05
CA GLU A 17 -3.28 -6.24 7.49
C GLU A 17 -1.80 -5.96 7.17
N GLN A 18 -0.92 -6.94 7.42
CA GLN A 18 0.50 -6.85 7.07
C GLN A 18 0.75 -7.27 5.62
N PRO A 19 1.70 -6.62 4.92
CA PRO A 19 1.92 -6.86 3.49
C PRO A 19 2.66 -8.16 3.15
N THR A 20 2.98 -9.00 4.13
CA THR A 20 3.82 -10.21 3.95
C THR A 20 3.33 -11.13 2.83
N ASN A 21 2.00 -11.25 2.66
CA ASN A 21 1.39 -12.08 1.61
C ASN A 21 1.59 -11.52 0.18
N TYR A 22 2.06 -10.28 0.06
CA TYR A 22 2.15 -9.52 -1.19
C TYR A 22 3.58 -9.07 -1.52
N ILE A 23 4.57 -9.61 -0.79
CA ILE A 23 5.98 -9.34 -1.05
C ILE A 23 6.40 -10.14 -2.29
N VAL A 24 6.87 -9.42 -3.31
CA VAL A 24 7.46 -10.01 -4.52
C VAL A 24 8.70 -10.82 -4.21
N ASN A 25 8.88 -11.94 -4.92
CA ASN A 25 10.05 -12.80 -4.78
C ASN A 25 11.25 -12.27 -5.58
N SER A 26 10.99 -11.56 -6.68
CA SER A 26 12.01 -10.97 -7.54
C SER A 26 11.97 -9.44 -7.52
N THR A 27 13.15 -8.82 -7.71
CA THR A 27 13.30 -7.38 -7.92
C THR A 27 13.68 -7.03 -9.36
N GLU A 28 13.58 -7.98 -10.29
CA GLU A 28 13.74 -7.77 -11.73
C GLU A 28 12.49 -7.08 -12.30
N TYR A 29 12.31 -5.80 -11.96
CA TYR A 29 11.18 -5.01 -12.47
C TYR A 29 11.40 -4.57 -13.91
N ASP A 30 10.32 -4.55 -14.69
CA ASP A 30 10.32 -4.09 -16.09
C ASP A 30 9.00 -3.38 -16.41
N ASP A 31 9.06 -2.22 -17.06
CA ASP A 31 7.88 -1.40 -17.38
C ASP A 31 6.91 -2.09 -18.37
N SER A 32 7.33 -3.18 -19.03
CA SER A 32 6.45 -4.01 -19.86
C SER A 32 5.58 -4.98 -19.06
N TYR A 33 5.85 -5.16 -17.76
CA TYR A 33 5.04 -6.02 -16.90
C TYR A 33 3.77 -5.33 -16.42
N GLU A 34 2.75 -6.13 -16.09
CA GLU A 34 1.39 -5.62 -15.87
C GLU A 34 1.14 -5.17 -14.42
N THR A 35 1.76 -5.83 -13.43
CA THR A 35 1.38 -5.66 -12.02
C THR A 35 2.28 -4.61 -11.35
N PRO A 36 1.76 -3.45 -10.92
CA PRO A 36 2.58 -2.46 -10.23
C PRO A 36 2.96 -2.94 -8.81
N VAL A 37 4.22 -2.73 -8.45
CA VAL A 37 4.72 -2.90 -7.08
C VAL A 37 4.70 -1.56 -6.38
N LEU A 38 3.89 -1.44 -5.32
CA LEU A 38 3.69 -0.18 -4.61
C LEU A 38 4.53 -0.11 -3.33
N THR A 39 4.86 1.11 -2.91
CA THR A 39 5.48 1.39 -1.61
C THR A 39 4.93 2.69 -1.04
N ALA A 40 4.89 2.82 0.28
CA ALA A 40 4.56 4.08 0.96
C ALA A 40 5.74 5.07 1.03
N GLY A 41 6.89 4.74 0.41
CA GLY A 41 8.04 5.64 0.28
C GLY A 41 7.85 6.80 -0.73
N LYS A 42 8.93 7.53 -1.01
CA LYS A 42 8.91 8.73 -1.90
C LYS A 42 8.42 8.44 -3.33
N SER A 43 8.77 7.27 -3.87
CA SER A 43 8.28 6.82 -5.17
C SER A 43 7.14 5.83 -4.93
N PHE A 44 5.91 6.24 -5.18
CA PHE A 44 4.72 5.43 -4.92
C PHE A 44 4.71 4.10 -5.70
N ILE A 45 5.08 4.16 -6.99
CA ILE A 45 5.35 2.97 -7.80
C ILE A 45 6.85 2.67 -7.74
N LYS A 46 7.19 1.49 -7.25
CA LYS A 46 8.57 0.97 -7.17
C LYS A 46 9.03 0.36 -8.51
N GLY A 47 8.10 -0.19 -9.27
CA GLY A 47 8.30 -0.85 -10.56
C GLY A 47 7.09 -1.73 -10.92
N TYR A 48 7.23 -2.57 -11.94
CA TYR A 48 6.21 -3.55 -12.32
C TYR A 48 6.79 -4.96 -12.28
N THR A 49 5.98 -5.94 -11.88
CA THR A 49 6.33 -7.37 -11.80
C THR A 49 5.41 -8.20 -12.68
N ASN A 50 5.92 -9.32 -13.20
CA ASN A 50 5.14 -10.34 -13.89
C ASN A 50 4.64 -11.45 -12.94
N GLU A 51 5.00 -11.40 -11.65
CA GLU A 51 4.46 -12.30 -10.62
C GLU A 51 2.92 -12.19 -10.57
N LYS A 52 2.26 -13.35 -10.50
CA LYS A 52 0.80 -13.48 -10.49
C LYS A 52 0.23 -13.96 -9.15
N ASP A 53 1.08 -14.50 -8.29
CA ASP A 53 0.73 -14.92 -6.94
C ASP A 53 0.90 -13.75 -5.96
N GLY A 54 0.14 -13.75 -4.86
CA GLY A 54 0.26 -12.70 -3.85
C GLY A 54 -0.13 -11.31 -4.36
N VAL A 55 -1.07 -11.20 -5.30
CA VAL A 55 -1.58 -9.91 -5.77
C VAL A 55 -2.70 -9.42 -4.84
N PHE A 56 -2.51 -8.25 -4.23
CA PHE A 56 -3.55 -7.59 -3.44
C PHE A 56 -4.61 -6.98 -4.36
N ASN A 57 -5.89 -7.30 -4.12
CA ASN A 57 -7.02 -6.85 -4.96
C ASN A 57 -8.14 -6.15 -4.17
N ASN A 58 -7.99 -5.99 -2.85
CA ASN A 58 -9.03 -5.41 -2.01
C ASN A 58 -8.93 -3.87 -1.98
N LEU A 59 -9.39 -3.24 -3.05
CA LEU A 59 -9.34 -1.79 -3.24
C LEU A 59 -10.70 -1.14 -2.94
N PRO A 60 -10.73 0.12 -2.44
CA PRO A 60 -9.57 0.97 -2.16
C PRO A 60 -8.85 0.62 -0.84
N THR A 61 -7.56 0.96 -0.74
CA THR A 61 -6.76 0.70 0.47
C THR A 61 -5.82 1.86 0.81
N ILE A 62 -5.29 1.84 2.03
CA ILE A 62 -4.31 2.82 2.53
C ILE A 62 -3.01 2.08 2.83
N ILE A 63 -1.89 2.59 2.30
CA ILE A 63 -0.55 2.07 2.59
C ILE A 63 0.15 3.02 3.55
N PHE A 64 0.66 2.46 4.65
CA PHE A 64 1.43 3.18 5.67
C PHE A 64 2.89 2.75 5.64
N ASP A 65 3.80 3.72 5.69
CA ASP A 65 5.22 3.49 5.94
C ASP A 65 5.53 3.62 7.44
N ASP A 66 6.28 2.67 7.99
CA ASP A 66 6.64 2.65 9.41
C ASP A 66 7.78 3.61 9.76
N PHE A 67 8.64 3.97 8.79
CA PHE A 67 9.78 4.86 9.02
C PHE A 67 9.51 6.35 8.74
N THR A 68 8.60 6.69 7.84
CA THR A 68 8.40 8.09 7.41
C THR A 68 7.04 8.68 7.79
N THR A 69 6.11 7.92 8.37
CA THR A 69 4.70 8.32 8.60
C THR A 69 3.99 8.82 7.34
N ALA A 70 4.54 8.54 6.15
CA ALA A 70 3.92 8.87 4.88
C ALA A 70 2.68 7.99 4.67
N SER A 71 1.61 8.57 4.13
CA SER A 71 0.35 7.89 3.82
C SER A 71 0.02 8.07 2.35
N GLN A 72 -0.30 6.97 1.65
CA GLN A 72 -0.74 6.97 0.25
C GLN A 72 -2.10 6.26 0.14
N PHE A 73 -3.00 6.78 -0.68
CA PHE A 73 -4.33 6.22 -0.94
C PHE A 73 -4.39 5.65 -2.35
N VAL A 74 -4.89 4.42 -2.48
CA VAL A 74 -4.88 3.63 -3.73
C VAL A 74 -6.26 3.09 -4.03
#